data_AF-A0A1I1KU72-F1
#
_entry.id   AF-A0A1I1KU72-F1
#
_cell.length_a   1.000
_cell.length_b   1.000
_cell.length_c   1.000
_cell.angle_alpha   90.00
_cell.angle_beta   90.00
_cell.angle_gamma   90.00
#
_symmetry.space_group_name_H-M   'P 1'
#
loop_
_entity.id
_entity.type
_entity.pdbx_description
1 polymer ?
#
loop_
_entity_poly.entity_id
_entity_poly.type
_entity_poly.pdbx_seq_one_letter_code
_entity_poly.pdbx_strand_id
1 'polypeptide(L)'
;MDISLVRSSALHDARFIGLYTDYDNARVILTLFDKTNEPVEICVENVLSLSMTRNEPWGKGSYVASSDIVSKDDCDLLTIELNSGDVIAISFND
;
A
#
# COMPACT_ATOMS: atom_id res chain seq x y z
N MET A 1 -0.53 10.81 6.24
CA MET A 1 0.39 10.15 7.18
C MET A 1 1.65 9.78 6.41
N ASP A 2 2.80 9.71 7.08
CA ASP A 2 4.11 9.48 6.46
C ASP A 2 4.25 8.02 5.99
N ILE A 3 4.85 7.83 4.82
CA ILE A 3 5.15 6.52 4.21
C ILE A 3 6.08 5.68 5.10
N SER A 4 6.75 6.29 6.08
CA SER A 4 7.58 5.63 7.09
C SER A 4 6.89 4.50 7.87
N LEU A 5 5.55 4.50 7.96
CA LEU A 5 4.79 3.39 8.57
C LEU A 5 4.94 2.07 7.79
N VAL A 6 5.18 2.13 6.48
CA VAL A 6 5.30 0.95 5.60
C VAL A 6 6.53 0.11 5.94
N ARG A 7 7.62 0.77 6.35
CA ARG A 7 8.86 0.10 6.81
C ARG A 7 8.75 -0.45 8.22
N SER A 8 7.66 -0.15 8.93
CA SER A 8 7.45 -0.61 10.29
C SER A 8 6.53 -1.83 10.31
N SER A 9 6.67 -2.68 11.31
CA SER A 9 5.72 -3.78 11.58
C SER A 9 4.31 -3.29 11.95
N ALA A 10 4.06 -1.97 11.95
CA ALA A 10 2.78 -1.38 12.32
C ALA A 10 1.65 -1.72 11.33
N LEU A 11 1.99 -1.98 10.07
CA LEU A 11 1.00 -2.40 9.07
C LEU A 11 0.67 -3.90 9.13
N HIS A 12 1.45 -4.71 9.84
CA HIS A 12 1.17 -6.14 9.96
C HIS A 12 -0.19 -6.36 10.63
N ASP A 13 -1.06 -7.14 9.99
CA ASP A 13 -2.47 -7.37 10.33
C ASP A 13 -3.40 -6.15 10.14
N ALA A 14 -2.95 -5.06 9.53
CA ALA A 14 -3.86 -4.00 9.11
C ALA A 14 -4.77 -4.50 7.98
N ARG A 15 -6.03 -4.10 7.99
CA ARG A 15 -7.00 -4.50 6.96
C ARG A 15 -7.04 -3.48 5.84
N PHE A 16 -6.64 -3.87 4.64
CA PHE A 16 -6.78 -3.07 3.43
C PHE A 16 -8.26 -2.86 3.08
N ILE A 17 -8.65 -1.60 2.91
CA ILE A 17 -10.04 -1.21 2.58
C ILE A 17 -10.16 -0.89 1.10
N GLY A 18 -9.18 -0.16 0.58
CA GLY A 18 -9.16 0.29 -0.80
C GLY A 18 -8.04 1.27 -1.06
N LEU A 19 -7.99 1.72 -2.30
CA LEU A 19 -7.07 2.74 -2.75
C LEU A 19 -7.82 3.77 -3.60
N TYR A 20 -7.30 4.98 -3.60
CA TYR A 20 -7.72 6.08 -4.45
C TYR A 20 -6.51 6.58 -5.24
N THR A 21 -6.70 6.82 -6.53
CA THR A 21 -5.66 7.36 -7.42
C THR A 21 -6.08 8.74 -7.92
N ASP A 22 -5.24 9.73 -7.62
CA ASP A 22 -5.36 11.11 -8.06
C ASP A 22 -4.37 11.31 -9.23
N TYR A 23 -4.88 11.11 -10.44
CA TYR A 23 -4.06 11.09 -11.64
C TYR A 23 -3.41 12.46 -11.92
N ASP A 24 -4.15 13.55 -11.74
CA ASP A 24 -3.67 14.90 -12.06
C ASP A 24 -2.52 15.33 -11.14
N ASN A 25 -2.48 14.81 -9.92
CA ASN A 25 -1.47 15.13 -8.91
C ASN A 25 -0.44 14.00 -8.70
N ALA A 26 -0.45 12.96 -9.54
CA ALA A 26 0.44 11.80 -9.40
C ALA A 26 0.48 11.21 -7.98
N ARG A 27 -0.70 11.04 -7.36
CA ARG A 27 -0.82 10.63 -5.96
C ARG A 27 -1.69 9.39 -5.80
N VAL A 28 -1.29 8.50 -4.91
CA VAL A 28 -2.09 7.35 -4.48
C VAL A 28 -2.30 7.39 -2.98
N ILE A 29 -3.54 7.19 -2.56
CA ILE A 29 -3.93 7.11 -1.16
C ILE A 29 -4.40 5.67 -0.89
N LEU A 30 -3.74 4.99 0.03
CA LEU A 30 -4.13 3.67 0.51
C LEU A 30 -4.85 3.83 1.84
N THR A 31 -6.05 3.27 1.95
CA THR A 31 -6.83 3.28 3.20
C THR A 31 -6.81 1.89 3.82
N LEU A 32 -6.33 1.81 5.06
CA LEU A 32 -6.29 0.62 5.88
C LEU A 32 -7.01 0.86 7.20
N PHE A 33 -7.49 -0.18 7.86
CA PHE A 33 -7.88 -0.14 9.27
C PHE A 33 -6.81 -0.86 10.10
N ASP A 34 -6.36 -0.23 11.17
CA ASP A 34 -5.39 -0.85 12.08
C ASP A 34 -6.06 -1.88 13.02
N LYS A 35 -5.28 -2.40 13.98
CA LYS A 35 -5.75 -3.38 14.97
C LYS A 35 -6.86 -2.86 15.89
N THR A 36 -7.02 -1.53 15.97
CA THR A 36 -8.07 -0.86 16.74
C THR A 36 -9.30 -0.51 15.89
N ASN A 37 -9.31 -0.89 14.61
CA ASN A 37 -10.30 -0.48 13.60
C ASN A 37 -10.32 1.02 13.30
N GLU A 38 -9.25 1.74 13.63
CA GLU A 38 -9.11 3.15 13.26
C GLU A 38 -8.54 3.25 11.83
N PRO A 39 -9.03 4.20 11.02
CA PRO A 39 -8.53 4.40 9.67
C PRO A 39 -7.10 4.96 9.67
N VAL A 40 -6.26 4.33 8.86
CA VAL A 40 -4.88 4.73 8.58
C VAL A 40 -4.76 4.96 7.08
N GLU A 41 -4.30 6.15 6.71
CA GLU A 41 -4.08 6.53 5.31
C GLU A 41 -2.60 6.68 5.01
N ILE A 42 -2.13 5.90 4.04
CA ILE A 42 -0.77 6.02 3.49
C ILE A 42 -0.88 6.81 2.20
N CYS A 43 -0.23 7.97 2.16
CA CYS A 43 -0.19 8.83 0.99
C CYS A 43 1.15 8.65 0.30
N VAL A 44 1.12 8.28 -0.98
CA VAL A 44 2.31 8.19 -1.85
C VAL A 44 2.19 9.27 -2.90
N GLU A 45 3.16 10.19 -2.91
CA GLU A 45 3.26 11.29 -3.88
C GLU A 45 4.24 10.92 -5.00
N ASN A 46 4.29 11.72 -6.07
CA ASN A 46 5.18 11.51 -7.23
C ASN A 46 5.13 10.09 -7.83
N VAL A 47 3.93 9.51 -7.88
CA VAL A 47 3.70 8.14 -8.34
C VAL A 47 3.97 8.02 -9.84
N LEU A 48 4.84 7.07 -10.18
CA LEU A 48 5.19 6.72 -11.55
C LEU A 48 4.34 5.56 -12.08
N SER A 49 4.01 4.59 -11.23
CA SER A 49 3.19 3.44 -11.60
C SER A 49 2.48 2.83 -10.40
N LEU A 50 1.29 2.29 -10.63
CA LEU A 50 0.52 1.51 -9.67
C LEU A 50 0.12 0.18 -10.33
N SER A 51 0.29 -0.92 -9.62
CA SER A 51 -0.24 -2.23 -10.01
C SER A 51 -0.81 -2.96 -8.80
N MET A 52 -1.84 -3.78 -9.05
CA MET A 52 -2.45 -4.64 -8.04
C MET A 52 -2.80 -5.98 -8.68
N THR A 53 -2.35 -7.07 -8.09
CA THR A 53 -2.78 -8.41 -8.50
C THR A 53 -4.10 -8.79 -7.82
N ARG A 54 -4.79 -9.77 -8.40
CA ARG A 54 -6.02 -10.32 -7.84
C ARG A 54 -6.09 -11.82 -8.06
N ASN A 55 -5.80 -12.57 -7.01
CA ASN A 55 -5.79 -14.02 -6.93
C ASN A 55 -7.11 -14.55 -6.34
N GLU A 56 -7.78 -13.77 -5.48
CA GLU A 56 -9.06 -14.12 -4.86
C GLU A 56 -10.20 -13.13 -5.22
N PRO A 57 -11.48 -13.50 -4.96
CA PRO A 57 -12.58 -12.54 -5.02
C PRO A 57 -12.40 -11.40 -4.01
N TRP A 58 -12.83 -10.19 -4.40
CA TRP A 58 -12.76 -8.99 -3.56
C TRP A 58 -13.35 -9.21 -2.16
N GLY A 59 -12.61 -8.78 -1.14
CA GLY A 59 -13.02 -8.86 0.27
C GLY A 59 -12.53 -10.11 1.00
N LYS A 60 -12.01 -11.12 0.30
CA LYS A 60 -11.26 -12.21 0.93
C LYS A 60 -9.78 -11.87 1.01
N GLY A 61 -9.15 -12.29 2.10
CA GLY A 61 -7.72 -12.12 2.33
C GLY A 61 -7.25 -10.66 2.23
N SER A 62 -7.97 -9.73 2.85
CA SER A 62 -7.67 -8.29 2.79
C SER A 62 -6.75 -7.78 3.90
N TYR A 63 -6.11 -8.67 4.66
CA TYR A 63 -5.19 -8.27 5.73
C TYR A 63 -3.76 -8.23 5.20
N VAL A 64 -3.01 -7.21 5.58
CA VAL A 64 -1.59 -7.06 5.23
C VAL A 64 -0.78 -8.17 5.89
N ALA A 65 -0.17 -9.00 5.05
CA ALA A 65 0.78 -10.04 5.44
C ALA A 65 2.21 -9.51 5.50
N SER A 66 2.58 -8.65 4.54
CA SER A 66 3.88 -7.99 4.52
C SER A 66 3.80 -6.61 3.85
N SER A 67 4.71 -5.72 4.21
CA SER A 67 4.89 -4.44 3.55
C SER A 67 6.36 -4.05 3.57
N ASP A 68 6.84 -3.46 2.47
CA ASP A 68 8.23 -3.02 2.34
C ASP A 68 8.36 -1.86 1.36
N ILE A 69 9.45 -1.08 1.49
CA ILE A 69 9.87 -0.08 0.51
C ILE A 69 11.31 -0.36 0.13
N VAL A 70 11.53 -0.73 -1.13
CA VAL A 70 12.85 -0.96 -1.69
C VAL A 70 13.23 0.20 -2.59
N SER A 71 14.36 0.82 -2.31
CA SER A 71 14.96 1.83 -3.18
C SER A 71 15.78 1.12 -4.27
N LYS A 72 15.50 1.42 -5.54
CA LYS A 72 16.24 0.86 -6.67
C LYS A 72 16.56 1.95 -7.69
N ASP A 73 17.86 2.17 -7.89
CA ASP A 73 18.40 3.22 -8.75
C ASP A 73 17.86 4.60 -8.32
N ASP A 74 17.00 5.23 -9.13
CA ASP A 74 16.42 6.57 -8.91
C ASP A 74 14.95 6.54 -8.46
N CYS A 75 14.38 5.36 -8.19
CA CYS A 75 12.97 5.22 -7.82
C CYS A 75 12.80 4.32 -6.59
N ASP A 76 11.79 4.64 -5.79
CA ASP A 76 11.34 3.80 -4.70
C ASP A 76 10.17 2.91 -5.15
N LEU A 77 10.11 1.71 -4.58
CA LEU A 77 9.04 0.74 -4.79
C LEU A 77 8.44 0.36 -3.45
N LEU A 78 7.22 0.83 -3.20
CA LEU A 78 6.36 0.36 -2.12
C LEU A 78 5.66 -0.92 -2.56
N THR A 79 5.72 -1.93 -1.72
CA THR A 79 5.01 -3.21 -1.90
C THR A 79 4.22 -3.56 -0.66
N ILE A 80 2.97 -3.99 -0.85
CA ILE A 80 2.10 -4.54 0.20
C ILE A 80 1.58 -5.88 -0.30
N GLU A 81 1.85 -6.94 0.45
CA GLU A 81 1.27 -8.26 0.22
C GLU A 81 0.11 -8.48 1.18
N LEU A 82 -1.05 -8.87 0.65
CA LEU A 82 -2.21 -9.26 1.42
C LEU A 82 -2.17 -10.77 1.69
N ASN A 83 -2.86 -11.25 2.72
CA ASN A 83 -2.89 -12.67 3.05
C ASN A 83 -3.69 -13.54 2.05
N SER A 84 -4.31 -12.93 1.03
CA SER A 84 -4.76 -13.61 -0.20
C SER A 84 -3.61 -13.95 -1.17
N GLY A 85 -2.41 -13.42 -0.93
CA GLY A 85 -1.30 -13.41 -1.89
C GLY A 85 -1.40 -12.29 -2.94
N ASP A 86 -2.38 -11.38 -2.81
CA ASP A 86 -2.47 -10.19 -3.67
C ASP A 86 -1.36 -9.21 -3.32
N VAL A 87 -0.77 -8.59 -4.34
CA VAL A 87 0.33 -7.64 -4.19
C VAL A 87 -0.09 -6.31 -4.77
N ILE A 88 0.00 -5.26 -3.95
CA ILE A 88 -0.11 -3.87 -4.36
C ILE A 88 1.32 -3.34 -4.47
N ALA A 89 1.68 -2.81 -5.64
CA ALA A 89 3.00 -2.26 -5.90
C ALA A 89 2.88 -0.85 -6.46
N ILE A 90 3.57 0.11 -5.83
CA ILE A 90 3.58 1.52 -6.19
C ILE A 90 5.02 1.96 -6.37
N SER A 91 5.37 2.41 -7.57
CA SER A 91 6.66 3.05 -7.83
C SER A 91 6.51 4.56 -7.80
N PHE A 92 7.44 5.25 -7.15
CA PHE A 92 7.42 6.70 -6.96
C PHE A 92 8.85 7.26 -6.84
N ASN A 93 8.98 8.58 -6.94
CA ASN A 93 10.23 9.30 -6.68
C ASN A 93 10.12 10.03 -5.34
N ASP A 94 11.15 9.92 -4.51
CA ASP A 94 11.29 10.68 -3.26
C ASP A 94 11.66 12.16 -3.54
#